data_AF-A0A2U1TII6-F1
#
_entry.id   AF-A0A2U1TII6-F1
#
_cell.length_a   1.000
_cell.length_b   1.000
_cell.length_c   1.000
_cell.angle_alpha   90.00
_cell.angle_beta   90.00
_cell.angle_gamma   90.00
#
_symmetry.space_group_name_H-M   'P 1'
#
loop_
_entity.id
_entity.type
_entity.pdbx_description
1 polymer ?
#
loop_
_entity_poly.entity_id
_entity_poly.type
_entity_poly.pdbx_seq_one_letter_code
_entity_poly.pdbx_strand_id
1 'polypeptide(L)' 'AASVEFVGRVQRMARVHHYGLRDRPNRHSDDVQYEARPLLGFSKAEMKTVDELLIEHLSR' A
#
# COMPACT_ATOMS: atom_id res chain seq x y z
N ALA A 1 6.82 18.14 8.72
CA ALA A 1 6.49 16.86 8.09
C ALA A 1 5.91 17.13 6.71
N ALA A 2 6.25 16.34 5.70
CA ALA A 2 5.61 16.38 4.38
C ALA A 2 4.73 15.13 4.26
N SER A 3 3.45 15.31 3.97
CA SER A 3 2.49 14.22 3.74
C SER A 3 2.09 14.18 2.28
N VAL A 4 2.03 12.98 1.71
CA VAL A 4 1.47 12.72 0.39
C VAL A 4 0.29 11.78 0.58
N GLU A 5 -0.86 12.16 0.03
CA GLU A 5 -2.08 11.34 0.08
C GLU A 5 -2.80 11.34 -1.27
N PHE A 6 -3.61 10.32 -1.49
CA PHE A 6 -4.59 10.36 -2.56
C PHE A 6 -5.83 11.12 -2.08
N VAL A 7 -6.39 12.00 -2.92
CA VAL A 7 -7.59 12.75 -2.56
C VAL A 7 -8.87 12.07 -3.05
N GLY A 8 -9.94 12.18 -2.26
CA GLY A 8 -11.31 11.84 -2.65
C GLY A 8 -11.47 10.45 -3.26
N ARG A 9 -11.92 10.41 -4.53
CA ARG A 9 -12.21 9.16 -5.26
C ARG A 9 -10.98 8.27 -5.43
N VAL A 10 -9.79 8.86 -5.63
CA VAL A 10 -8.56 8.09 -5.85
C VAL A 10 -8.17 7.34 -4.58
N GLN A 11 -8.35 7.94 -3.40
CA GLN A 11 -8.12 7.27 -2.12
C GLN A 11 -9.01 6.03 -1.96
N ARG A 12 -10.29 6.18 -2.32
CA ARG A 12 -11.25 5.08 -2.25
C ARG A 12 -10.89 3.96 -3.21
N MET A 13 -10.56 4.28 -4.46
CA MET A 13 -10.11 3.30 -5.45
C MET A 13 -8.86 2.57 -4.98
N ALA A 14 -7.85 3.31 -4.49
CA ALA A 14 -6.63 2.73 -3.95
C ALA A 14 -6.93 1.74 -2.81
N ARG A 15 -7.83 2.10 -1.88
CA ARG A 15 -8.24 1.23 -0.78
C ARG A 15 -8.97 -0.03 -1.27
N VAL A 16 -9.91 0.12 -2.20
CA VAL A 16 -10.67 -0.99 -2.79
C VAL A 16 -9.73 -2.00 -3.43
N HIS A 17 -8.82 -1.54 -4.30
CA HIS A 17 -7.90 -2.44 -4.98
C HIS A 17 -6.81 -2.99 -4.06
N HIS A 18 -6.32 -2.21 -3.11
CA HIS A 18 -5.25 -2.67 -2.21
C HIS A 18 -5.73 -3.82 -1.32
N TYR A 19 -6.94 -3.70 -0.74
CA TYR A 19 -7.49 -4.72 0.14
C TYR A 19 -8.42 -5.73 -0.56
N GLY A 20 -8.66 -5.59 -1.86
CA GLY A 20 -9.61 -6.43 -2.59
C GLY A 20 -11.03 -6.30 -2.02
N LEU A 21 -11.54 -5.07 -1.90
CA LEU A 21 -12.90 -4.82 -1.43
C LEU A 21 -13.90 -4.90 -2.60
N ARG A 22 -15.18 -5.05 -2.27
CA ARG A 22 -16.25 -4.85 -3.24
C ARG A 22 -16.42 -3.38 -3.56
N ASP A 23 -16.68 -3.08 -4.83
CA ASP A 23 -17.00 -1.74 -5.28
C ASP A 23 -17.92 -1.76 -6.51
N ARG A 24 -18.70 -0.67 -6.67
CA ARG A 24 -19.48 -0.33 -7.84
C ARG A 24 -18.78 0.82 -8.58
N PRO A 25 -18.01 0.54 -9.66
CA PRO A 25 -17.20 1.55 -10.35
C PRO A 25 -17.98 2.73 -10.92
N ASN A 26 -19.22 2.51 -11.34
CA ASN A 26 -20.12 3.56 -11.79
C ASN A 26 -21.58 3.21 -11.47
N ARG A 27 -22.48 4.20 -11.57
CA ARG A 27 -23.91 4.04 -11.21
C ARG A 27 -24.65 2.92 -11.95
N HIS A 28 -24.14 2.45 -13.10
CA HIS A 28 -24.76 1.42 -13.94
C HIS A 28 -24.02 0.09 -13.91
N SER A 29 -22.94 -0.03 -13.12
CA SER A 29 -22.23 -1.30 -12.97
C SER A 29 -22.76 -2.08 -11.77
N ASP A 30 -22.68 -3.40 -11.85
CA ASP A 30 -22.90 -4.27 -10.70
C ASP A 30 -21.78 -4.11 -9.66
N ASP A 31 -22.01 -4.66 -8.47
CA ASP A 31 -20.98 -4.75 -7.43
C ASP A 31 -19.94 -5.78 -7.85
N VAL A 32 -18.69 -5.34 -7.96
CA VAL A 32 -17.55 -6.16 -8.38
C VAL A 32 -16.66 -6.44 -7.17
N GLN A 33 -16.32 -7.71 -6.97
CA GLN A 33 -15.26 -8.13 -6.06
C GLN A 33 -13.91 -7.96 -6.77
N TYR A 34 -13.02 -7.16 -6.19
CA TYR A 34 -11.66 -6.99 -6.71
C TYR A 34 -10.68 -7.96 -6.05
N GLU A 35 -9.70 -8.42 -6.82
CA GLU A 35 -8.51 -9.08 -6.28
C GLU A 35 -7.66 -8.07 -5.51
N ALA A 36 -7.12 -8.49 -4.36
CA ALA A 36 -6.21 -7.67 -3.58
C ALA A 36 -4.90 -7.44 -4.34
N ARG A 37 -4.36 -6.22 -4.25
CA ARG A 37 -3.06 -5.84 -4.82
C ARG A 37 -2.03 -5.70 -3.70
N PRO A 38 -1.40 -6.80 -3.26
CA PRO A 38 -0.36 -6.75 -2.24
C PRO A 38 0.85 -5.97 -2.75
N LEU A 39 1.56 -5.32 -1.83
CA LEU A 39 2.83 -4.68 -2.14
C LEU A 39 3.91 -5.76 -2.29
N LEU A 40 4.96 -5.44 -3.06
CA LEU A 40 6.08 -6.37 -3.32
C LEU A 40 6.90 -6.73 -2.05
N GLY A 41 6.57 -6.15 -0.90
CA GLY A 41 7.21 -6.42 0.38
C GLY A 41 8.70 -6.08 0.35
N PHE A 42 9.41 -6.49 1.39
CA PHE A 42 10.87 -6.49 1.43
C PHE A 42 11.35 -7.92 1.60
N SER A 43 12.43 -8.27 0.91
CA SER A 43 13.13 -9.52 1.12
C SER A 43 13.85 -9.53 2.47
N LYS A 44 14.19 -10.73 2.96
CA LYS A 44 14.97 -10.88 4.19
C LYS A 44 16.34 -10.19 4.10
N ALA A 45 16.94 -10.16 2.91
CA ALA A 45 18.22 -9.50 2.69
C ALA A 45 18.09 -7.98 2.81
N GLU A 46 17.08 -7.39 2.17
CA GLU A 46 16.80 -5.95 2.27
C GLU A 46 16.51 -5.53 3.72
N MET A 47 15.69 -6.30 4.44
CA MET A 47 15.41 -6.04 5.86
C MET A 47 16.70 -6.07 6.70
N LYS A 48 17.55 -7.09 6.49
CA LYS A 48 18.83 -7.20 7.19
C LYS A 48 19.74 -5.99 6.91
N THR A 49 19.81 -5.53 5.67
CA THR A 49 20.59 -4.34 5.31
C THR A 49 20.08 -3.09 6.02
N VAL A 50 18.76 -2.90 6.10
CA VAL A 50 18.16 -1.76 6.83
C VAL A 50 18.49 -1.84 8.32
N ASP A 51 18.38 -3.02 8.93
CA ASP A 51 18.69 -3.23 10.35
C ASP A 51 20.17 -2.94 10.67
N GLU A 52 21.09 -3.40 9.82
CA GLU A 52 22.53 -3.15 9.97
C GLU A 52 22.86 -1.65 9.88
N LEU A 53 22.29 -0.95 8.89
CA LEU A 53 22.45 0.50 8.73
C LEU A 53 21.92 1.27 9.95
N LEU A 54 20.80 0.83 10.51
CA LEU A 54 20.19 1.45 11.68
C LEU A 54 21.04 1.25 12.94
N ILE A 55 21.55 0.03 13.17
CA ILE A 55 22.47 -0.25 14.28
C ILE A 55 23.76 0.55 14.14
N GLU A 56 24.36 0.59 12.95
CA GLU A 56 25.58 1.37 12.72
C GLU A 56 25.34 2.85 13.07
N HIS A 57 24.24 3.43 12.61
CA HIS A 57 23.89 4.82 12.87
C HIS A 57 23.72 5.12 14.37
N LEU A 58 23.07 4.22 15.12
CA LEU A 58 22.81 4.40 16.55
C LEU A 58 24.03 4.08 17.45
N SER A 59 24.99 3.32 16.94
CA SER A 59 26.23 2.96 17.67
C SER A 59 27.33 4.02 17.60
N ARG A 60 27.11 5.10 16.85
CA ARG A 60 27.98 6.29 16.78
C ARG A 60 27.50 7.36 17.76
#